data_AF-A0A5M8SH26-F1
#
_entry.id   AF-A0A5M8SH26-F1
#
_cell.length_a   1.000
_cell.length_b   1.000
_cell.length_c   1.000
_cell.angle_alpha   90.00
_cell.angle_beta   90.00
_cell.angle_gamma   90.00
#
_symmetry.space_group_name_H-M   'P 1'
#
loop_
_entity.id
_entity.type
_entity.pdbx_description
1 polymer ?
#
loop_
_entity_poly.entity_id
_entity_poly.type
_entity_poly.pdbx_seq_one_letter_code
_entity_poly.pdbx_strand_id
1 'polypeptide(L)'
;MPPSPATVRCKPYFKLPSQVRRVVPALAATSNTWAVNDLCKAYDWPSGLAGGGVIAIVELGGGWVQSDIDSYFQSINQPSPKITDVSVDGTKNSPNQAVGSSNDADIEVALDIEVAAAAYFAATGKPATIRMYWSQDIASAVQKAAQDGCDVCSISWGADEAMWGTTAAQQMETAASTATQLGMVVFAASGDNDSGDGGSTPANVDVPSSCPHVIGCGGTFKTTSQETVWNDNPGQTDGEGTGGGYSTVFPPQSWQANAPPPPTGTTGGTGRMVPDVAADADPNSGYQIFVHGSSTIVGGTSAVAPLFAGLFASFGTKLGFVTPTLWENQTAFNDITVGDNGLYSAAPGPDPCSGVGSPIGSRIASLFTQASGHSPTGQVTG
;
A
#
# COMPACT_ATOMS: atom_id res chain seq x y z
N MET A 1 -24.11 -12.05 24.77
CA MET A 1 -23.19 -11.73 23.66
C MET A 1 -22.03 -12.70 23.74
N PRO A 2 -21.64 -13.37 22.65
CA PRO A 2 -20.34 -14.05 22.64
C PRO A 2 -19.24 -13.01 22.93
N PRO A 3 -18.14 -13.39 23.60
CA PRO A 3 -17.00 -12.50 23.73
C PRO A 3 -16.53 -12.08 22.33
N SER A 4 -16.26 -10.79 22.15
CA SER A 4 -15.59 -10.29 20.94
C SER A 4 -14.28 -11.10 20.80
N PRO A 5 -13.97 -11.68 19.62
CA PRO A 5 -12.70 -12.35 19.42
C PRO A 5 -11.58 -11.38 19.82
N ALA A 6 -10.54 -11.90 20.49
CA ALA A 6 -9.41 -11.09 20.90
C ALA A 6 -8.85 -10.37 19.66
N THR A 7 -8.85 -9.04 19.68
CA THR A 7 -8.36 -8.22 18.58
C THR A 7 -6.88 -8.48 18.38
N VAL A 8 -6.46 -8.78 17.15
CA VAL A 8 -5.05 -8.97 16.82
C VAL A 8 -4.33 -7.64 16.97
N ARG A 9 -3.21 -7.63 17.69
CA ARG A 9 -2.39 -6.43 17.83
C ARG A 9 -1.65 -6.20 16.52
N CYS A 10 -2.12 -5.22 15.75
CA CYS A 10 -1.45 -4.74 14.54
C CYS A 10 -0.51 -3.58 14.88
N LYS A 11 0.40 -3.28 13.96
CA LYS A 11 1.31 -2.13 14.02
C LYS A 11 1.24 -1.35 12.69
N PRO A 12 1.56 -0.05 12.70
CA PRO A 12 1.71 0.72 11.46
C PRO A 12 3.05 0.37 10.78
N TYR A 13 3.10 0.45 9.44
CA TYR A 13 4.26 0.08 8.60
C TYR A 13 4.95 1.31 7.97
N PHE A 14 5.34 2.25 8.83
CA PHE A 14 6.20 3.36 8.44
C PHE A 14 7.60 3.25 9.05
N LYS A 15 8.59 3.83 8.36
CA LYS A 15 9.97 3.98 8.86
C LYS A 15 10.43 5.42 8.75
N LEU A 16 11.22 5.85 9.74
CA LEU A 16 11.90 7.13 9.73
C LEU A 16 13.36 6.93 9.31
N PRO A 17 13.99 7.90 8.61
CA PRO A 17 15.40 7.80 8.25
C PRO A 17 16.27 7.57 9.49
N SER A 18 17.10 6.53 9.47
CA SER A 18 18.04 6.29 10.56
C SER A 18 19.12 7.39 10.60
N GLN A 19 19.59 7.78 11.79
CA GLN A 19 20.74 8.69 11.92
C GLN A 19 22.09 8.01 11.58
N VAL A 20 22.09 6.70 11.30
CA VAL A 20 23.28 5.92 10.99
C VAL A 20 23.44 5.88 9.46
N ARG A 21 24.30 6.77 8.95
CA ARG A 21 24.60 6.89 7.51
C ARG A 21 24.88 5.54 6.85
N ARG A 22 24.06 5.17 5.86
CA ARG A 22 24.36 4.16 4.84
C ARG A 22 25.73 4.48 4.23
N VAL A 23 26.66 3.53 4.23
CA VAL A 23 27.89 3.64 3.44
C VAL A 23 27.52 3.34 1.99
N VAL A 24 26.93 4.33 1.32
CA VAL A 24 26.74 4.29 -0.13
C VAL A 24 28.08 4.67 -0.78
N PRO A 25 28.58 3.95 -1.80
CA PRO A 25 29.72 4.41 -2.58
C PRO A 25 29.43 5.83 -3.11
N ALA A 26 30.33 6.76 -2.85
CA ALA A 26 30.13 8.18 -3.14
C ALA A 26 29.93 8.43 -4.64
N LEU A 27 28.68 8.63 -5.05
CA LEU A 27 28.29 9.29 -6.29
C LEU A 27 27.21 10.33 -5.96
N ALA A 28 27.57 11.59 -6.20
CA ALA A 28 26.77 12.83 -6.19
C ALA A 28 25.47 12.88 -5.35
N ALA A 29 25.52 13.62 -4.24
CA ALA A 29 24.36 13.97 -3.42
C ALA A 29 23.39 14.92 -4.17
N THR A 30 22.43 14.36 -4.88
CA THR A 30 21.12 14.97 -5.11
C THR A 30 20.17 14.56 -3.99
N SER A 31 19.21 15.39 -3.59
CA SER A 31 18.19 14.97 -2.62
C SER A 31 17.50 13.71 -3.13
N ASN A 32 17.61 12.61 -2.38
CA ASN A 32 17.04 11.31 -2.78
C ASN A 32 15.56 11.16 -2.38
N THR A 33 14.99 12.13 -1.67
CA THR A 33 13.60 12.09 -1.17
C THR A 33 12.60 12.67 -2.15
N TRP A 34 11.34 12.26 -2.03
CA TRP A 34 10.29 12.60 -2.97
C TRP A 34 9.21 13.52 -2.37
N ALA A 35 8.91 14.60 -3.07
CA ALA A 35 7.56 15.15 -3.04
C ALA A 35 6.66 14.22 -3.87
N VAL A 36 5.44 13.92 -3.40
CA VAL A 36 4.57 12.90 -4.02
C VAL A 36 4.27 13.19 -5.49
N ASN A 37 4.13 14.47 -5.86
CA ASN A 37 3.91 14.90 -7.23
C ASN A 37 5.09 14.55 -8.17
N ASP A 38 6.32 14.62 -7.70
CA ASP A 38 7.52 14.30 -8.48
C ASP A 38 7.73 12.78 -8.55
N LEU A 39 7.39 12.05 -7.49
CA LEU A 39 7.37 10.59 -7.53
C LEU A 39 6.32 10.06 -8.51
N CYS A 40 5.12 10.63 -8.50
CA CYS A 40 4.08 10.31 -9.48
C CYS A 40 4.62 10.49 -10.90
N LYS A 41 5.29 11.62 -11.21
CA LYS A 41 5.92 11.82 -12.52
C LYS A 41 6.99 10.76 -12.81
N ALA A 42 7.80 10.38 -11.83
CA ALA A 42 8.82 9.34 -11.97
C ALA A 42 8.24 7.93 -12.20
N TYR A 43 6.95 7.72 -11.90
CA TYR A 43 6.17 6.52 -12.20
C TYR A 43 5.23 6.67 -13.40
N ASP A 44 5.43 7.67 -14.26
CA ASP A 44 4.59 7.93 -15.43
C ASP A 44 3.09 8.01 -15.07
N TRP A 45 2.75 8.69 -13.96
CA TRP A 45 1.36 8.85 -13.55
C TRP A 45 0.50 9.43 -14.68
N PRO A 46 -0.74 8.95 -14.85
CA PRO A 46 -1.66 9.55 -15.81
C PRO A 46 -2.03 10.96 -15.37
N SER A 47 -2.66 11.72 -16.28
CA SER A 47 -3.29 13.00 -15.97
C SER A 47 -4.63 13.11 -16.69
N GLY A 48 -5.52 13.98 -16.19
CA GLY A 48 -6.84 14.21 -16.79
C GLY A 48 -7.83 13.06 -16.61
N LEU A 49 -7.61 12.17 -15.64
CA LEU A 49 -8.57 11.12 -15.30
C LEU A 49 -9.86 11.70 -14.72
N ALA A 50 -10.95 10.94 -14.83
CA ALA A 50 -12.29 11.38 -14.46
C ALA A 50 -12.37 11.83 -12.99
N GLY A 51 -11.73 11.09 -12.09
CA GLY A 51 -11.88 11.24 -10.65
C GLY A 51 -13.28 10.90 -10.18
N GLY A 52 -13.56 11.18 -8.91
CA GLY A 52 -14.86 10.97 -8.27
C GLY A 52 -14.94 9.73 -7.38
N GLY A 53 -13.89 8.90 -7.36
CA GLY A 53 -13.79 7.79 -6.42
C GLY A 53 -13.58 8.27 -4.98
N VAL A 54 -14.12 7.53 -4.03
CA VAL A 54 -13.96 7.74 -2.59
C VAL A 54 -12.91 6.77 -2.06
N ILE A 55 -11.88 7.34 -1.41
CA ILE A 55 -10.79 6.59 -0.79
C ILE A 55 -11.16 6.32 0.67
N ALA A 56 -11.19 5.06 1.07
CA ALA A 56 -11.18 4.64 2.46
C ALA A 56 -9.73 4.47 2.94
N ILE A 57 -9.42 4.98 4.12
CA ILE A 57 -8.15 4.73 4.81
C ILE A 57 -8.49 4.12 6.17
N VAL A 58 -7.93 2.97 6.50
CA VAL A 58 -8.21 2.24 7.74
C VAL A 58 -7.12 2.51 8.76
N GLU A 59 -7.51 3.00 9.93
CA GLU A 59 -6.58 3.41 10.99
C GLU A 59 -6.93 2.80 12.34
N LEU A 60 -5.92 2.25 13.02
CA LEU A 60 -6.06 1.57 14.31
C LEU A 60 -5.69 2.44 15.52
N GLY A 61 -5.15 3.62 15.28
CA GLY A 61 -4.77 4.58 16.30
C GLY A 61 -4.25 5.89 15.70
N GLY A 62 -3.88 6.83 16.57
CA GLY A 62 -3.40 8.15 16.16
C GLY A 62 -4.52 9.08 15.68
N GLY A 63 -4.14 10.04 14.87
CA GLY A 63 -5.03 11.05 14.35
C GLY A 63 -4.37 12.01 13.37
N TRP A 64 -5.19 12.92 12.86
CA TRP A 64 -4.79 14.01 11.99
C TRP A 64 -5.44 15.33 12.44
N VAL A 65 -4.80 16.45 12.11
CA VAL A 65 -5.34 17.79 12.29
C VAL A 65 -5.36 18.54 10.97
N GLN A 66 -6.42 19.32 10.73
CA GLN A 66 -6.61 20.03 9.47
C GLN A 66 -5.45 20.98 9.13
N SER A 67 -4.82 21.59 10.13
CA SER A 67 -3.70 22.51 9.91
C SER A 67 -2.47 21.86 9.28
N ASP A 68 -2.21 20.58 9.61
CA ASP A 68 -1.07 19.85 9.08
C ASP A 68 -1.34 19.46 7.62
N ILE A 69 -2.53 18.93 7.37
CA ILE A 69 -3.02 18.63 6.01
C ILE A 69 -2.97 19.89 5.12
N ASP A 70 -3.50 21.01 5.59
CA ASP A 70 -3.48 22.27 4.82
C ASP A 70 -2.04 22.75 4.55
N SER A 71 -1.15 22.60 5.53
CA SER A 71 0.27 22.98 5.37
C SER A 71 0.98 22.11 4.34
N TYR A 72 0.74 20.80 4.36
CA TYR A 72 1.27 19.89 3.35
C TYR A 72 0.81 20.26 1.94
N PHE A 73 -0.52 20.31 1.72
CA PHE A 73 -1.08 20.54 0.38
C PHE A 73 -0.72 21.95 -0.13
N GLN A 74 -0.64 22.95 0.75
CA GLN A 74 -0.10 24.27 0.38
C GLN A 74 1.37 24.18 -0.08
N SER A 75 2.22 23.41 0.60
CA SER A 75 3.64 23.28 0.26
C SER A 75 3.89 22.69 -1.13
N ILE A 76 3.00 21.81 -1.60
CA ILE A 76 3.07 21.18 -2.92
C ILE A 76 2.15 21.84 -3.97
N ASN A 77 1.56 23.00 -3.65
CA ASN A 77 0.64 23.76 -4.51
C ASN A 77 -0.58 22.96 -4.99
N GLN A 78 -1.19 22.19 -4.08
CA GLN A 78 -2.39 21.42 -4.32
C GLN A 78 -3.52 21.85 -3.36
N PRO A 79 -4.79 21.62 -3.70
CA PRO A 79 -5.89 21.82 -2.76
C PRO A 79 -5.93 20.69 -1.73
N SER A 80 -6.27 21.02 -0.48
CA SER A 80 -6.53 20.02 0.55
C SER A 80 -7.66 19.08 0.14
N PRO A 81 -7.57 17.77 0.47
CA PRO A 81 -8.64 16.82 0.24
C PRO A 81 -9.83 17.09 1.17
N LYS A 82 -10.99 16.55 0.80
CA LYS A 82 -12.13 16.49 1.72
C LYS A 82 -12.01 15.21 2.54
N ILE A 83 -11.82 15.35 3.86
CA ILE A 83 -11.68 14.23 4.78
C ILE A 83 -12.92 14.12 5.67
N THR A 84 -13.35 12.91 5.99
CA THR A 84 -14.45 12.65 6.95
C THR A 84 -14.10 11.46 7.82
N ASP A 85 -14.20 11.62 9.14
CA ASP A 85 -13.97 10.54 10.10
C ASP A 85 -15.21 9.65 10.24
N VAL A 86 -15.00 8.33 10.23
CA VAL A 86 -16.00 7.29 10.46
C VAL A 86 -15.52 6.38 11.58
N SER A 87 -16.22 6.38 12.70
CA SER A 87 -15.95 5.47 13.83
C SER A 87 -16.69 4.15 13.62
N VAL A 88 -15.97 3.03 13.64
CA VAL A 88 -16.55 1.69 13.45
C VAL A 88 -16.98 1.07 14.79
N ASP A 89 -16.17 1.25 15.83
CA ASP A 89 -16.33 0.57 17.13
C ASP A 89 -16.19 1.52 18.33
N GLY A 90 -16.25 2.84 18.08
CA GLY A 90 -16.05 3.87 19.09
C GLY A 90 -14.62 4.46 19.10
N THR A 91 -13.67 3.86 18.37
CA THR A 91 -12.36 4.47 18.06
C THR A 91 -12.56 5.74 17.24
N LYS A 92 -11.71 6.75 17.46
CA LYS A 92 -11.85 8.09 16.86
C LYS A 92 -10.48 8.67 16.52
N ASN A 93 -10.47 9.63 15.61
CA ASN A 93 -9.36 10.54 15.40
C ASN A 93 -8.92 11.15 16.73
N SER A 94 -7.69 10.84 17.16
CA SER A 94 -7.13 11.24 18.43
C SER A 94 -5.66 11.64 18.26
N PRO A 95 -5.37 12.79 17.65
CA PRO A 95 -4.01 13.21 17.33
C PRO A 95 -3.24 13.67 18.58
N ASN A 96 -1.94 13.81 18.43
CA ASN A 96 -0.95 14.33 19.37
C ASN A 96 -0.82 13.52 20.67
N GLN A 97 -1.06 12.20 20.63
CA GLN A 97 -0.98 11.36 21.83
C GLN A 97 0.43 10.81 22.09
N ALA A 98 1.27 10.71 21.05
CA ALA A 98 2.59 10.07 21.12
C ALA A 98 3.70 10.88 20.44
N VAL A 99 3.55 12.21 20.35
CA VAL A 99 4.49 13.10 19.64
C VAL A 99 5.94 12.86 20.10
N GLY A 100 6.81 12.55 19.12
CA GLY A 100 8.23 12.28 19.35
C GLY A 100 8.57 10.81 19.67
N SER A 101 7.57 9.92 19.72
CA SER A 101 7.77 8.47 19.74
C SER A 101 8.15 7.95 18.35
N SER A 102 8.98 6.91 18.28
CA SER A 102 9.24 6.20 17.01
C SER A 102 8.02 5.43 16.50
N ASN A 103 7.03 5.20 17.36
CA ASN A 103 5.80 4.47 17.05
C ASN A 103 4.59 5.40 17.08
N ASP A 104 4.80 6.68 16.75
CA ASP A 104 3.73 7.67 16.70
C ASP A 104 2.81 7.41 15.50
N ALA A 105 1.60 6.91 15.77
CA ALA A 105 0.62 6.57 14.75
C ALA A 105 0.14 7.79 13.94
N ASP A 106 0.32 9.02 14.43
CA ASP A 106 -0.03 10.22 13.66
C ASP A 106 0.82 10.37 12.41
N ILE A 107 2.05 9.84 12.42
CA ILE A 107 2.95 9.83 11.26
C ILE A 107 2.36 8.95 10.15
N GLU A 108 1.81 7.79 10.52
CA GLU A 108 1.13 6.88 9.59
C GLU A 108 -0.12 7.53 9.00
N VAL A 109 -0.98 8.08 9.87
CA VAL A 109 -2.22 8.74 9.45
C VAL A 109 -1.93 9.91 8.49
N ALA A 110 -0.91 10.72 8.79
CA ALA A 110 -0.50 11.82 7.92
C ALA A 110 0.02 11.31 6.58
N LEU A 111 0.93 10.32 6.59
CA LEU A 111 1.48 9.69 5.37
C LEU A 111 0.35 9.18 4.45
N ASP A 112 -0.57 8.41 5.01
CA ASP A 112 -1.67 7.79 4.25
C ASP A 112 -2.56 8.83 3.56
N ILE A 113 -2.98 9.87 4.30
CA ILE A 113 -3.81 10.94 3.77
C ILE A 113 -3.06 11.72 2.68
N GLU A 114 -1.83 12.14 2.98
CA GLU A 114 -1.04 13.03 2.14
C GLU A 114 -0.64 12.38 0.82
N VAL A 115 -0.20 11.12 0.87
CA VAL A 115 0.19 10.35 -0.32
C VAL A 115 -1.03 10.04 -1.18
N ALA A 116 -2.13 9.53 -0.59
CA ALA A 116 -3.32 9.15 -1.35
C ALA A 116 -3.95 10.35 -2.06
N ALA A 117 -4.11 11.48 -1.37
CA ALA A 117 -4.71 12.67 -1.96
C ALA A 117 -3.79 13.35 -2.98
N ALA A 118 -2.48 13.41 -2.75
CA ALA A 118 -1.56 13.99 -3.73
C ALA A 118 -1.44 13.14 -5.00
N ALA A 119 -1.44 11.82 -4.88
CA ALA A 119 -1.45 10.88 -6.00
C ALA A 119 -2.76 10.96 -6.80
N TYR A 120 -3.90 11.08 -6.12
CA TYR A 120 -5.19 11.32 -6.77
C TYR A 120 -5.21 12.67 -7.50
N PHE A 121 -4.69 13.73 -6.88
CA PHE A 121 -4.62 15.06 -7.53
C PHE A 121 -3.72 15.02 -8.76
N ALA A 122 -2.56 14.36 -8.70
CA ALA A 122 -1.66 14.23 -9.84
C ALA A 122 -2.39 13.60 -11.05
N ALA A 123 -3.27 12.62 -10.80
CA ALA A 123 -4.05 11.94 -11.82
C ALA A 123 -5.23 12.74 -12.39
N THR A 124 -5.84 13.62 -11.59
CA THR A 124 -7.15 14.23 -11.91
C THR A 124 -7.16 15.75 -12.00
N GLY A 125 -6.21 16.43 -11.36
CA GLY A 125 -6.24 17.86 -11.10
C GLY A 125 -7.34 18.31 -10.13
N LYS A 126 -7.93 17.37 -9.35
CA LYS A 126 -9.07 17.62 -8.44
C LYS A 126 -8.72 17.18 -7.01
N PRO A 127 -9.28 17.82 -5.97
CA PRO A 127 -9.10 17.35 -4.59
C PRO A 127 -9.73 15.97 -4.41
N ALA A 128 -9.06 15.11 -3.64
CA ALA A 128 -9.58 13.78 -3.29
C ALA A 128 -10.74 13.87 -2.28
N THR A 129 -11.55 12.82 -2.23
CA THR A 129 -12.49 12.56 -1.12
C THR A 129 -12.02 11.35 -0.34
N ILE A 130 -11.66 11.57 0.91
CA ILE A 130 -11.14 10.56 1.84
C ILE A 130 -12.13 10.34 2.98
N ARG A 131 -12.31 9.08 3.37
CA ARG A 131 -12.99 8.69 4.61
C ARG A 131 -12.03 7.90 5.47
N MET A 132 -11.77 8.40 6.68
CA MET A 132 -10.93 7.72 7.67
C MET A 132 -11.78 6.76 8.48
N TYR A 133 -11.48 5.47 8.43
CA TYR A 133 -12.18 4.43 9.17
C TYR A 133 -11.38 4.04 10.41
N TRP A 134 -11.84 4.55 11.56
CA TRP A 134 -11.22 4.30 12.86
C TRP A 134 -11.80 3.02 13.48
N SER A 135 -10.96 2.01 13.69
CA SER A 135 -11.36 0.74 14.30
C SER A 135 -10.18 0.04 14.97
N GLN A 136 -10.45 -0.81 15.95
CA GLN A 136 -9.48 -1.77 16.47
C GLN A 136 -9.32 -3.00 15.55
N ASP A 137 -10.30 -3.29 14.68
CA ASP A 137 -10.32 -4.47 13.82
C ASP A 137 -10.36 -4.08 12.32
N ILE A 138 -9.32 -4.46 11.57
CA ILE A 138 -9.19 -4.13 10.14
C ILE A 138 -10.35 -4.70 9.33
N ALA A 139 -10.77 -5.95 9.60
CA ALA A 139 -11.83 -6.61 8.85
C ALA A 139 -13.17 -5.85 8.97
N SER A 140 -13.52 -5.41 10.17
CA SER A 140 -14.71 -4.59 10.43
C SER A 140 -14.66 -3.24 9.71
N ALA A 141 -13.50 -2.58 9.71
CA ALA A 141 -13.31 -1.32 8.99
C ALA A 141 -13.47 -1.49 7.47
N VAL A 142 -12.87 -2.54 6.88
CA VAL A 142 -12.99 -2.85 5.45
C VAL A 142 -14.44 -3.15 5.06
N GLN A 143 -15.15 -3.94 5.85
CA GLN A 143 -16.59 -4.20 5.61
C GLN A 143 -17.41 -2.91 5.66
N LYS A 144 -17.15 -2.05 6.66
CA LYS A 144 -17.86 -0.79 6.82
C LYS A 144 -17.57 0.18 5.66
N ALA A 145 -16.31 0.28 5.23
CA ALA A 145 -15.91 1.08 4.07
C ALA A 145 -16.60 0.64 2.77
N ALA A 146 -16.69 -0.67 2.54
CA ALA A 146 -17.42 -1.23 1.40
C ALA A 146 -18.91 -0.90 1.45
N GLN A 147 -19.55 -1.07 2.61
CA GLN A 147 -20.98 -0.77 2.81
C GLN A 147 -21.32 0.70 2.62
N ASP A 148 -20.41 1.59 3.01
CA ASP A 148 -20.56 3.04 2.80
C ASP A 148 -20.28 3.45 1.34
N GLY A 149 -19.92 2.50 0.48
CA GLY A 149 -19.75 2.69 -0.95
C GLY A 149 -18.43 3.33 -1.35
N CYS A 150 -17.34 3.10 -0.61
CA CYS A 150 -16.01 3.51 -1.05
C CYS A 150 -15.58 2.72 -2.31
N ASP A 151 -14.68 3.30 -3.10
CA ASP A 151 -14.21 2.74 -4.37
C ASP A 151 -12.87 2.03 -4.20
N VAL A 152 -12.06 2.53 -3.26
CA VAL A 152 -10.75 1.97 -2.93
C VAL A 152 -10.51 2.06 -1.43
N CYS A 153 -9.81 1.08 -0.87
CA CYS A 153 -9.38 1.03 0.52
C CYS A 153 -7.86 0.90 0.59
N SER A 154 -7.23 1.75 1.40
CA SER A 154 -5.81 1.69 1.77
C SER A 154 -5.69 1.21 3.22
N ILE A 155 -4.75 0.29 3.46
CA ILE A 155 -4.48 -0.27 4.78
C ILE A 155 -2.97 -0.29 5.00
N SER A 156 -2.51 0.50 5.96
CA SER A 156 -1.09 0.65 6.32
C SER A 156 -0.76 0.02 7.68
N TRP A 157 -1.62 -0.91 8.11
CA TRP A 157 -1.53 -1.63 9.37
C TRP A 157 -1.60 -3.14 9.12
N GLY A 158 -0.81 -3.90 9.86
CA GLY A 158 -0.88 -5.36 9.80
C GLY A 158 -0.10 -6.05 10.93
N ALA A 159 0.02 -7.36 10.79
CA ALA A 159 0.92 -8.20 11.57
C ALA A 159 1.19 -9.53 10.83
N ASP A 160 2.29 -10.18 11.22
CA ASP A 160 2.64 -11.55 10.83
C ASP A 160 1.42 -12.49 10.83
N GLU A 161 1.21 -13.16 9.70
CA GLU A 161 0.12 -14.10 9.46
C GLU A 161 0.04 -15.20 10.54
N ALA A 162 1.19 -15.66 11.06
CA ALA A 162 1.22 -16.65 12.12
C ALA A 162 0.74 -16.07 13.46
N MET A 163 1.11 -14.83 13.78
CA MET A 163 0.60 -14.08 14.94
C MET A 163 -0.88 -13.76 14.80
N TRP A 164 -1.33 -13.36 13.61
CA TRP A 164 -2.73 -13.05 13.31
C TRP A 164 -3.63 -14.28 13.50
N GLY A 165 -3.14 -15.43 13.07
CA GLY A 165 -3.80 -16.72 13.20
C GLY A 165 -4.83 -16.98 12.10
N THR A 166 -4.91 -18.25 11.69
CA THR A 166 -5.69 -18.71 10.52
C THR A 166 -7.15 -18.24 10.52
N THR A 167 -7.84 -18.34 11.66
CA THR A 167 -9.27 -17.96 11.73
C THR A 167 -9.48 -16.47 11.47
N ALA A 168 -8.68 -15.61 12.09
CA ALA A 168 -8.82 -14.16 11.93
C ALA A 168 -8.33 -13.72 10.54
N ALA A 169 -7.29 -14.36 9.98
CA ALA A 169 -6.87 -14.14 8.61
C ALA A 169 -8.00 -14.50 7.61
N GLN A 170 -8.69 -15.64 7.80
CA GLN A 170 -9.84 -16.02 6.97
C GLN A 170 -11.04 -15.06 7.09
N GLN A 171 -11.24 -14.46 8.26
CA GLN A 171 -12.27 -13.42 8.46
C GLN A 171 -11.90 -12.13 7.70
N MET A 172 -10.63 -11.73 7.75
CA MET A 172 -10.11 -10.59 6.99
C MET A 172 -10.24 -10.82 5.48
N GLU A 173 -9.88 -12.01 4.99
CA GLU A 173 -10.08 -12.40 3.59
C GLU A 173 -11.57 -12.39 3.19
N THR A 174 -12.47 -12.84 4.07
CA THR A 174 -13.92 -12.77 3.82
C THR A 174 -14.40 -11.32 3.71
N ALA A 175 -13.87 -10.42 4.53
CA ALA A 175 -14.13 -8.98 4.45
C ALA A 175 -13.64 -8.40 3.12
N ALA A 176 -12.41 -8.71 2.71
CA ALA A 176 -11.83 -8.24 1.44
C ALA A 176 -12.57 -8.81 0.21
N SER A 177 -12.94 -10.09 0.23
CA SER A 177 -13.74 -10.69 -0.86
C SER A 177 -15.12 -10.03 -0.96
N THR A 178 -15.76 -9.74 0.17
CA THR A 178 -17.06 -9.03 0.16
C THR A 178 -16.89 -7.60 -0.36
N ALA A 179 -15.83 -6.90 0.04
CA ALA A 179 -15.51 -5.55 -0.43
C ALA A 179 -15.30 -5.49 -1.94
N THR A 180 -14.52 -6.42 -2.50
CA THR A 180 -14.28 -6.50 -3.94
C THR A 180 -15.53 -6.88 -4.74
N GLN A 181 -16.42 -7.71 -4.19
CA GLN A 181 -17.74 -7.98 -4.79
C GLN A 181 -18.66 -6.75 -4.80
N LEU A 182 -18.51 -5.86 -3.81
CA LEU A 182 -19.17 -4.54 -3.77
C LEU A 182 -18.46 -3.49 -4.64
N GLY A 183 -17.39 -3.88 -5.33
CA GLY A 183 -16.68 -3.04 -6.29
C GLY A 183 -15.56 -2.19 -5.69
N MET A 184 -15.22 -2.39 -4.41
CA MET A 184 -14.09 -1.71 -3.77
C MET A 184 -12.78 -2.45 -4.02
N VAL A 185 -11.74 -1.76 -4.48
CA VAL A 185 -10.37 -2.31 -4.55
C VAL A 185 -9.72 -2.19 -3.17
N VAL A 186 -8.97 -3.19 -2.71
CA VAL A 186 -8.32 -3.17 -1.39
C VAL A 186 -6.81 -3.31 -1.54
N PHE A 187 -6.05 -2.34 -1.04
CA PHE A 187 -4.59 -2.35 -1.00
C PHE A 187 -4.11 -2.45 0.45
N ALA A 188 -3.02 -3.17 0.66
CA ALA A 188 -2.36 -3.20 1.97
C ALA A 188 -0.84 -3.23 1.86
N ALA A 189 -0.16 -2.51 2.75
CA ALA A 189 1.28 -2.59 2.96
C ALA A 189 1.71 -4.05 3.23
N SER A 190 2.81 -4.51 2.62
CA SER A 190 3.27 -5.90 2.79
C SER A 190 4.16 -6.14 4.00
N GLY A 191 4.50 -5.08 4.74
CA GLY A 191 5.33 -5.13 5.94
C GLY A 191 6.70 -4.45 5.74
N ASP A 192 7.34 -4.08 6.84
CA ASP A 192 8.59 -3.30 6.86
C ASP A 192 9.73 -4.01 7.62
N ASN A 193 9.63 -5.33 7.72
CA ASN A 193 10.50 -6.17 8.52
C ASN A 193 11.05 -7.33 7.68
N ASP A 194 11.42 -7.03 6.43
CA ASP A 194 12.00 -8.00 5.50
C ASP A 194 11.10 -9.25 5.34
N SER A 195 11.67 -10.39 4.97
CA SER A 195 10.95 -11.67 4.86
C SER A 195 10.46 -12.26 6.19
N GLY A 196 10.74 -11.62 7.33
CA GLY A 196 10.45 -12.13 8.67
C GLY A 196 9.24 -11.47 9.32
N ASP A 197 8.85 -10.28 8.92
CA ASP A 197 7.65 -9.59 9.40
C ASP A 197 7.50 -9.44 10.94
N GLY A 198 8.62 -9.44 11.68
CA GLY A 198 8.63 -9.48 13.15
C GLY A 198 8.21 -10.82 13.75
N GLY A 199 8.06 -11.86 12.93
CA GLY A 199 7.73 -13.22 13.32
C GLY A 199 8.95 -14.01 13.83
N SER A 200 8.69 -15.22 14.34
CA SER A 200 9.74 -16.07 14.94
C SER A 200 10.62 -16.83 13.93
N THR A 201 10.30 -16.74 12.64
CA THR A 201 11.00 -17.45 11.55
C THR A 201 11.49 -16.44 10.50
N PRO A 202 12.44 -16.80 9.62
CA PRO A 202 12.90 -15.89 8.57
C PRO A 202 11.94 -15.77 7.37
N ALA A 203 10.78 -16.44 7.40
CA ALA A 203 9.91 -16.63 6.24
C ALA A 203 8.44 -16.50 6.63
N ASN A 204 8.00 -15.27 6.87
CA ASN A 204 6.62 -14.93 7.19
C ASN A 204 6.08 -13.90 6.19
N VAL A 205 4.76 -13.70 6.20
CA VAL A 205 4.07 -12.69 5.40
C VAL A 205 3.05 -11.98 6.27
N ASP A 206 2.75 -10.74 5.91
CA ASP A 206 1.83 -9.90 6.65
C ASP A 206 0.36 -10.18 6.30
N VAL A 207 -0.53 -10.11 7.29
CA VAL A 207 -1.98 -9.93 7.09
C VAL A 207 -2.30 -8.46 7.39
N PRO A 208 -3.00 -7.75 6.48
CA PRO A 208 -3.88 -8.29 5.44
C PRO A 208 -3.28 -8.49 4.05
N SER A 209 -2.01 -8.15 3.80
CA SER A 209 -1.44 -8.23 2.44
C SER A 209 -1.43 -9.65 1.84
N SER A 210 -1.38 -10.69 2.68
CA SER A 210 -1.48 -12.09 2.28
C SER A 210 -2.89 -12.55 1.95
N CYS A 211 -3.94 -11.75 2.16
CA CYS A 211 -5.30 -12.10 1.75
C CYS A 211 -5.42 -12.08 0.21
N PRO A 212 -5.97 -13.13 -0.44
CA PRO A 212 -6.11 -13.19 -1.90
C PRO A 212 -6.91 -12.04 -2.55
N HIS A 213 -7.87 -11.42 -1.84
CA HIS A 213 -8.64 -10.28 -2.36
C HIS A 213 -8.08 -8.90 -1.95
N VAL A 214 -6.89 -8.88 -1.36
CA VAL A 214 -6.11 -7.67 -1.06
C VAL A 214 -4.92 -7.63 -2.00
N ILE A 215 -4.59 -6.46 -2.54
CA ILE A 215 -3.37 -6.24 -3.31
C ILE A 215 -2.27 -5.87 -2.33
N GLY A 216 -1.29 -6.76 -2.18
CA GLY A 216 -0.12 -6.54 -1.32
C GLY A 216 0.86 -5.57 -1.97
N CYS A 217 1.27 -4.55 -1.23
CA CYS A 217 2.11 -3.45 -1.69
C CYS A 217 3.49 -3.52 -1.02
N GLY A 218 4.49 -3.93 -1.79
CA GLY A 218 5.89 -3.98 -1.38
C GLY A 218 6.67 -2.70 -1.63
N GLY A 219 7.94 -2.75 -1.29
CA GLY A 219 8.82 -1.60 -1.18
C GLY A 219 10.08 -1.67 -2.03
N THR A 220 10.42 -0.56 -2.65
CA THR A 220 11.65 -0.33 -3.41
C THR A 220 12.44 0.84 -2.80
N PHE A 221 13.73 0.87 -3.08
CA PHE A 221 14.55 2.07 -2.99
C PHE A 221 14.57 2.72 -4.38
N LYS A 222 14.06 3.96 -4.49
CA LYS A 222 13.96 4.65 -5.78
C LYS A 222 14.72 5.96 -5.83
N THR A 223 15.57 6.07 -6.84
CA THR A 223 16.15 7.33 -7.30
C THR A 223 15.60 7.69 -8.68
N THR A 224 16.03 8.83 -9.23
CA THR A 224 15.67 9.23 -10.60
C THR A 224 16.22 8.31 -11.70
N SER A 225 17.24 7.51 -11.40
CA SER A 225 17.94 6.67 -12.39
C SER A 225 17.94 5.17 -12.09
N GLN A 226 17.53 4.77 -10.90
CA GLN A 226 17.60 3.38 -10.43
C GLN A 226 16.48 3.08 -9.46
N GLU A 227 16.00 1.84 -9.52
CA GLU A 227 15.06 1.28 -8.56
C GLU A 227 15.47 -0.15 -8.23
N THR A 228 15.55 -0.48 -6.93
CA THR A 228 15.94 -1.80 -6.40
C THR A 228 15.02 -2.18 -5.25
N VAL A 229 15.04 -3.44 -4.81
CA VAL A 229 14.35 -3.85 -3.58
C VAL A 229 14.77 -2.96 -2.41
N TRP A 230 13.80 -2.55 -1.58
CA TRP A 230 14.09 -1.86 -0.33
C TRP A 230 14.58 -2.86 0.72
N ASN A 231 15.85 -2.70 1.13
CA ASN A 231 16.44 -3.37 2.28
C ASN A 231 17.62 -2.54 2.79
N ASP A 232 17.45 -1.97 3.98
CA ASP A 232 18.46 -1.17 4.67
C ASP A 232 19.37 -1.99 5.59
N ASN A 233 19.07 -3.27 5.77
CA ASN A 233 19.86 -4.21 6.57
C ASN A 233 20.17 -5.53 5.83
N PRO A 234 20.87 -5.51 4.67
CA PRO A 234 21.14 -6.72 3.89
C PRO A 234 21.75 -7.86 4.72
N GLY A 235 21.22 -9.07 4.54
CA GLY A 235 21.60 -10.25 5.31
C GLY A 235 20.85 -10.44 6.64
N GLN A 236 19.95 -9.53 7.00
CA GLN A 236 18.94 -9.74 8.02
C GLN A 236 17.62 -10.16 7.38
N THR A 237 16.84 -10.98 8.08
CA THR A 237 15.49 -11.39 7.65
C THR A 237 14.41 -10.72 8.49
N ASP A 238 14.77 -9.84 9.43
CA ASP A 238 13.82 -9.14 10.31
C ASP A 238 14.39 -7.74 10.65
N GLY A 239 14.76 -6.99 9.61
CA GLY A 239 15.37 -5.66 9.70
C GLY A 239 14.39 -4.56 9.27
N GLU A 240 14.90 -3.67 8.41
CA GLU A 240 14.16 -2.58 7.77
C GLU A 240 14.21 -2.78 6.25
N GLY A 241 13.13 -3.32 5.70
CA GLY A 241 13.03 -3.68 4.29
C GLY A 241 11.65 -4.21 3.95
N THR A 242 11.39 -4.38 2.66
CA THR A 242 10.06 -4.79 2.18
C THR A 242 9.67 -6.17 2.69
N GLY A 243 8.45 -6.27 3.24
CA GLY A 243 7.81 -7.53 3.54
C GLY A 243 7.48 -8.30 2.26
N GLY A 244 7.60 -9.62 2.32
CA GLY A 244 7.32 -10.47 1.18
C GLY A 244 7.79 -11.92 1.35
N GLY A 245 7.11 -12.82 0.67
CA GLY A 245 7.26 -14.26 0.84
C GLY A 245 6.04 -15.04 0.35
N TYR A 246 5.74 -16.14 1.03
CA TYR A 246 4.64 -17.04 0.67
C TYR A 246 3.79 -17.34 1.89
N SER A 247 2.48 -17.21 1.73
CA SER A 247 1.51 -17.50 2.79
C SER A 247 1.54 -18.97 3.22
N THR A 248 1.30 -19.19 4.51
CA THR A 248 1.04 -20.48 5.14
C THR A 248 -0.45 -20.77 5.28
N VAL A 249 -1.29 -19.74 5.23
CA VAL A 249 -2.75 -19.83 5.39
C VAL A 249 -3.47 -19.93 4.05
N PHE A 250 -3.10 -19.09 3.09
CA PHE A 250 -3.79 -18.95 1.82
C PHE A 250 -3.07 -19.72 0.71
N PRO A 251 -3.78 -20.57 -0.06
CA PRO A 251 -3.16 -21.41 -1.07
C PRO A 251 -2.61 -20.58 -2.24
N PRO A 252 -1.77 -21.18 -3.11
CA PRO A 252 -1.34 -20.54 -4.35
C PRO A 252 -2.52 -20.09 -5.19
N GLN A 253 -2.38 -18.92 -5.81
CA GLN A 253 -3.44 -18.34 -6.62
C GLN A 253 -3.15 -18.58 -8.10
N SER A 254 -4.13 -19.08 -8.86
CA SER A 254 -3.93 -19.43 -10.27
C SER A 254 -3.60 -18.25 -11.16
N TRP A 255 -3.97 -17.03 -10.74
CA TRP A 255 -3.66 -15.78 -11.43
C TRP A 255 -2.24 -15.27 -11.14
N GLN A 256 -1.51 -15.84 -10.17
CA GLN A 256 -0.08 -15.55 -9.95
C GLN A 256 0.79 -16.27 -10.98
N ALA A 257 0.47 -16.07 -12.26
CA ALA A 257 1.19 -16.68 -13.37
C ALA A 257 2.65 -16.23 -13.35
N ASN A 258 3.57 -17.20 -13.51
CA ASN A 258 5.02 -17.00 -13.46
C ASN A 258 5.57 -16.55 -12.11
N ALA A 259 4.79 -16.59 -11.02
CA ALA A 259 5.36 -16.49 -9.69
C ALA A 259 6.34 -17.67 -9.46
N PRO A 260 7.56 -17.41 -8.97
CA PRO A 260 8.51 -18.46 -8.67
C PRO A 260 7.97 -19.37 -7.55
N PRO A 261 8.39 -20.64 -7.50
CA PRO A 261 8.14 -21.45 -6.31
C PRO A 261 8.98 -20.93 -5.14
N PRO A 262 8.54 -21.15 -3.88
CA PRO A 262 9.37 -20.88 -2.71
C PRO A 262 10.70 -21.65 -2.79
N PRO A 263 11.82 -21.08 -2.28
CA PRO A 263 13.11 -21.76 -2.32
C PRO A 263 13.06 -23.13 -1.61
N THR A 264 13.77 -24.11 -2.16
CA THR A 264 13.74 -25.47 -1.60
C THR A 264 14.31 -25.50 -0.18
N GLY A 265 13.58 -26.11 0.75
CA GLY A 265 14.04 -26.29 2.13
C GLY A 265 13.80 -25.09 3.04
N THR A 266 13.14 -24.02 2.56
CA THR A 266 12.65 -22.96 3.45
C THR A 266 11.54 -23.48 4.35
N THR A 267 11.55 -23.07 5.62
CA THR A 267 10.47 -23.36 6.57
C THR A 267 9.25 -22.45 6.39
N GLY A 268 9.24 -21.61 5.35
CA GLY A 268 8.16 -20.68 5.02
C GLY A 268 6.98 -21.34 4.31
N GLY A 269 5.96 -20.53 4.00
CA GLY A 269 4.77 -20.98 3.29
C GLY A 269 5.04 -21.45 1.86
N THR A 270 4.03 -22.11 1.29
CA THR A 270 4.02 -22.54 -0.13
C THR A 270 2.79 -22.02 -0.86
N GLY A 271 2.13 -21.02 -0.26
CA GLY A 271 0.85 -20.48 -0.65
C GLY A 271 0.92 -19.30 -1.60
N ARG A 272 -0.04 -18.38 -1.46
CA ARG A 272 -0.08 -17.10 -2.17
C ARG A 272 1.24 -16.34 -1.95
N MET A 273 1.87 -15.90 -3.03
CA MET A 273 3.07 -15.05 -2.98
C MET A 273 2.68 -13.61 -2.63
N VAL A 274 3.50 -12.89 -1.86
CA VAL A 274 3.35 -11.48 -1.50
C VAL A 274 4.71 -10.81 -1.73
N PRO A 275 4.79 -9.54 -2.16
CA PRO A 275 3.69 -8.64 -2.55
C PRO A 275 3.16 -8.92 -3.96
N ASP A 276 2.13 -8.19 -4.38
CA ASP A 276 1.65 -8.18 -5.77
C ASP A 276 2.30 -7.08 -6.60
N VAL A 277 2.47 -5.89 -6.03
CA VAL A 277 3.08 -4.72 -6.66
C VAL A 277 4.06 -4.08 -5.69
N ALA A 278 4.92 -3.18 -6.16
CA ALA A 278 5.81 -2.41 -5.30
C ALA A 278 5.86 -0.93 -5.70
N ALA A 279 6.36 -0.06 -4.83
CA ALA A 279 6.80 1.29 -5.15
C ALA A 279 7.80 1.75 -4.10
N ASP A 280 8.18 3.03 -4.13
CA ASP A 280 9.22 3.55 -3.25
C ASP A 280 8.75 3.45 -1.81
N ALA A 281 9.61 2.95 -0.94
CA ALA A 281 9.33 2.70 0.47
C ALA A 281 10.59 2.88 1.33
N ASP A 282 11.78 3.00 0.76
CA ASP A 282 12.99 3.20 1.55
C ASP A 282 12.99 4.62 2.18
N PRO A 283 13.09 4.78 3.51
CA PRO A 283 13.11 6.11 4.13
C PRO A 283 14.31 6.97 3.69
N ASN A 284 15.37 6.38 3.14
CA ASN A 284 16.50 7.11 2.54
C ASN A 284 16.17 7.70 1.15
N SER A 285 15.12 7.21 0.49
CA SER A 285 14.49 7.84 -0.67
C SER A 285 13.08 8.36 -0.38
N GLY A 286 12.65 8.38 0.89
CA GLY A 286 11.24 8.44 1.26
C GLY A 286 10.48 9.73 0.93
N TYR A 287 9.24 9.73 1.37
CA TYR A 287 8.21 10.72 1.10
C TYR A 287 8.35 11.90 2.04
N GLN A 288 8.35 13.10 1.48
CA GLN A 288 8.22 14.34 2.23
C GLN A 288 6.77 14.46 2.68
N ILE A 289 6.52 14.47 3.99
CA ILE A 289 5.19 14.64 4.59
C ILE A 289 5.19 15.80 5.59
N PHE A 290 4.02 16.21 6.07
CA PHE A 290 3.88 17.23 7.13
C PHE A 290 3.06 16.73 8.32
N VAL A 291 3.66 16.69 9.49
CA VAL A 291 2.97 16.24 10.71
C VAL A 291 3.53 16.98 11.93
N HIS A 292 2.67 17.25 12.90
CA HIS A 292 3.02 17.98 14.13
C HIS A 292 3.57 19.38 13.86
N GLY A 293 3.02 20.07 12.85
CA GLY A 293 3.49 21.41 12.46
C GLY A 293 4.86 21.43 11.78
N SER A 294 5.39 20.29 11.32
CA SER A 294 6.72 20.21 10.71
C SER A 294 6.81 19.23 9.55
N SER A 295 7.68 19.53 8.58
CA SER A 295 8.02 18.57 7.53
C SER A 295 8.95 17.48 8.04
N THR A 296 8.69 16.24 7.65
CA THR A 296 9.56 15.08 7.90
C THR A 296 9.64 14.19 6.68
N ILE A 297 10.53 13.19 6.72
CA ILE A 297 10.66 12.17 5.69
C ILE A 297 10.21 10.84 6.29
N VAL A 298 9.42 10.10 5.53
CA VAL A 298 8.90 8.80 5.93
C VAL A 298 9.01 7.82 4.77
N GLY A 299 9.42 6.59 5.08
CA GLY A 299 9.33 5.43 4.20
C GLY A 299 8.40 4.39 4.82
N GLY A 300 8.58 3.13 4.44
CA GLY A 300 7.70 2.03 4.75
C GLY A 300 6.78 1.68 3.59
N THR A 301 6.40 0.41 3.51
CA THR A 301 5.41 -0.10 2.56
C THR A 301 4.04 0.55 2.76
N SER A 302 3.80 1.14 3.94
CA SER A 302 2.66 2.03 4.17
C SER A 302 2.56 3.18 3.18
N ALA A 303 3.65 3.68 2.59
CA ALA A 303 3.54 4.75 1.60
C ALA A 303 3.02 4.24 0.24
N VAL A 304 3.09 2.92 0.00
CA VAL A 304 2.78 2.33 -1.31
C VAL A 304 1.30 2.02 -1.47
N ALA A 305 0.64 1.50 -0.42
CA ALA A 305 -0.82 1.29 -0.41
C ALA A 305 -1.64 2.57 -0.74
N PRO A 306 -1.42 3.73 -0.09
CA PRO A 306 -2.14 4.96 -0.38
C PRO A 306 -1.77 5.54 -1.74
N LEU A 307 -0.52 5.36 -2.22
CA LEU A 307 -0.11 5.78 -3.56
C LEU A 307 -0.96 5.10 -4.64
N PHE A 308 -1.10 3.77 -4.57
CA PHE A 308 -2.00 3.02 -5.45
C PHE A 308 -3.47 3.36 -5.21
N ALA A 309 -3.90 3.56 -3.95
CA ALA A 309 -5.27 3.93 -3.65
C ALA A 309 -5.68 5.26 -4.32
N GLY A 310 -4.79 6.25 -4.32
CA GLY A 310 -4.96 7.52 -5.02
C GLY A 310 -5.11 7.34 -6.54
N LEU A 311 -4.29 6.48 -7.16
CA LEU A 311 -4.43 6.13 -8.58
C LEU A 311 -5.78 5.48 -8.87
N PHE A 312 -6.16 4.47 -8.10
CA PHE A 312 -7.36 3.69 -8.41
C PHE A 312 -8.64 4.48 -8.18
N ALA A 313 -8.68 5.33 -7.16
CA ALA A 313 -9.81 6.24 -6.94
C ALA A 313 -9.92 7.29 -8.05
N SER A 314 -8.81 7.65 -8.71
CA SER A 314 -8.81 8.58 -9.84
C SER A 314 -9.55 8.06 -11.08
N PHE A 315 -9.75 6.74 -11.19
CA PHE A 315 -10.56 6.16 -12.27
C PHE A 315 -12.05 6.47 -12.12
N GLY A 316 -12.53 6.79 -10.92
CA GLY A 316 -13.91 7.21 -10.68
C GLY A 316 -14.94 6.10 -10.88
N THR A 317 -14.53 4.84 -10.80
CA THR A 317 -15.41 3.68 -11.00
C THR A 317 -15.09 2.58 -10.00
N LYS A 318 -16.11 1.79 -9.68
CA LYS A 318 -16.00 0.61 -8.81
C LYS A 318 -15.43 -0.56 -9.59
N LEU A 319 -14.14 -0.83 -9.39
CA LEU A 319 -13.42 -1.86 -10.13
C LEU A 319 -13.47 -3.24 -9.47
N GLY A 320 -13.62 -3.32 -8.15
CA GLY A 320 -13.69 -4.58 -7.41
C GLY A 320 -12.38 -5.38 -7.47
N PHE A 321 -12.48 -6.66 -7.83
CA PHE A 321 -11.32 -7.57 -7.84
C PHE A 321 -10.49 -7.40 -9.12
N VAL A 322 -9.37 -6.68 -9.02
CA VAL A 322 -8.49 -6.34 -10.16
C VAL A 322 -7.13 -7.05 -10.13
N THR A 323 -6.79 -7.75 -9.05
CA THR A 323 -5.47 -8.41 -8.88
C THR A 323 -5.09 -9.31 -10.07
N PRO A 324 -5.99 -10.16 -10.62
CA PRO A 324 -5.67 -10.95 -11.80
C PRO A 324 -5.32 -10.11 -13.02
N THR A 325 -6.02 -9.00 -13.25
CA THR A 325 -5.75 -8.09 -14.36
C THR A 325 -4.36 -7.47 -14.25
N LEU A 326 -3.90 -7.11 -13.04
CA LEU A 326 -2.56 -6.59 -12.84
C LEU A 326 -1.49 -7.64 -13.14
N TRP A 327 -1.67 -8.86 -12.61
CA TRP A 327 -0.74 -9.97 -12.81
C TRP A 327 -0.62 -10.45 -14.25
N GLU A 328 -1.70 -10.42 -15.02
CA GLU A 328 -1.70 -10.73 -16.44
C GLU A 328 -1.04 -9.64 -17.30
N ASN A 329 -0.90 -8.42 -16.78
CA ASN A 329 -0.41 -7.25 -17.50
C ASN A 329 0.90 -6.70 -16.91
N GLN A 330 1.89 -7.57 -16.66
CA GLN A 330 3.20 -7.21 -16.07
C GLN A 330 3.93 -6.07 -16.81
N THR A 331 3.67 -5.89 -18.11
CA THR A 331 4.23 -4.74 -18.87
C THR A 331 3.70 -3.38 -18.43
N ALA A 332 2.69 -3.31 -17.57
CA ALA A 332 2.25 -2.10 -16.89
C ALA A 332 3.12 -1.74 -15.67
N PHE A 333 4.19 -2.50 -15.43
CA PHE A 333 5.10 -2.33 -14.31
C PHE A 333 6.56 -2.33 -14.78
N ASN A 334 7.43 -1.68 -14.01
CA ASN A 334 8.87 -1.79 -14.14
C ASN A 334 9.34 -2.97 -13.28
N ASP A 335 9.94 -3.96 -13.94
CA ASP A 335 10.48 -5.15 -13.31
C ASP A 335 11.69 -4.81 -12.42
N ILE A 336 11.62 -5.17 -11.15
CA ILE A 336 12.67 -4.93 -10.17
C ILE A 336 13.48 -6.21 -10.03
N THR A 337 14.75 -6.16 -10.44
CA THR A 337 15.55 -7.39 -10.63
C THR A 337 16.79 -7.46 -9.74
N VAL A 338 16.96 -6.47 -8.85
CA VAL A 338 18.16 -6.31 -8.03
C VAL A 338 17.76 -6.03 -6.58
N GLY A 339 18.36 -6.80 -5.67
CA GLY A 339 18.18 -6.70 -4.23
C GLY A 339 17.47 -7.91 -3.64
N ASP A 340 17.29 -7.88 -2.33
CA ASP A 340 16.70 -8.96 -1.53
C ASP A 340 16.00 -8.37 -0.30
N ASN A 341 15.09 -9.13 0.30
CA ASN A 341 14.48 -8.80 1.60
C ASN A 341 14.93 -9.80 2.68
N GLY A 342 16.23 -10.13 2.68
CA GLY A 342 16.81 -11.10 3.60
C GLY A 342 16.79 -12.53 3.08
N LEU A 343 15.62 -13.17 3.04
CA LEU A 343 15.52 -14.57 2.59
C LEU A 343 15.31 -14.72 1.09
N TYR A 344 14.54 -13.83 0.48
CA TYR A 344 14.21 -13.91 -0.94
C TYR A 344 14.93 -12.82 -1.73
N SER A 345 15.12 -13.06 -3.02
CA SER A 345 15.82 -12.13 -3.92
C SER A 345 14.96 -11.80 -5.12
N ALA A 346 15.06 -10.54 -5.56
CA ALA A 346 14.52 -10.10 -6.83
C ALA A 346 15.25 -10.78 -8.00
N ALA A 347 14.50 -11.02 -9.08
CA ALA A 347 14.97 -11.64 -10.32
C ALA A 347 14.06 -11.20 -11.48
N PRO A 348 14.43 -11.40 -12.76
CA PRO A 348 13.54 -11.10 -13.87
C PRO A 348 12.17 -11.79 -13.76
N GLY A 349 11.10 -11.01 -13.86
CA GLY A 349 9.72 -11.45 -13.67
C GLY A 349 9.24 -11.32 -12.22
N PRO A 350 8.03 -11.80 -11.90
CA PRO A 350 7.48 -11.63 -10.56
C PRO A 350 8.36 -12.26 -9.48
N ASP A 351 8.49 -11.60 -8.34
CA ASP A 351 9.34 -12.07 -7.25
C ASP A 351 8.73 -11.75 -5.86
N PRO A 352 9.07 -12.50 -4.80
CA PRO A 352 8.51 -12.32 -3.46
C PRO A 352 9.12 -11.13 -2.67
N CYS A 353 9.81 -10.19 -3.33
CA CYS A 353 10.23 -8.92 -2.76
C CYS A 353 9.42 -7.75 -3.35
N SER A 354 9.22 -7.76 -4.67
CA SER A 354 8.62 -6.64 -5.43
C SER A 354 7.35 -6.99 -6.22
N GLY A 355 6.90 -8.24 -6.18
CA GLY A 355 5.72 -8.68 -6.93
C GLY A 355 5.97 -8.53 -8.43
N VAL A 356 5.01 -8.00 -9.18
CA VAL A 356 5.18 -7.70 -10.61
C VAL A 356 5.97 -6.40 -10.88
N GLY A 357 6.40 -5.69 -9.82
CA GLY A 357 7.26 -4.50 -9.92
C GLY A 357 6.54 -3.17 -9.65
N SER A 358 7.20 -2.07 -10.03
CA SER A 358 6.75 -0.70 -9.73
C SER A 358 5.88 -0.10 -10.83
N PRO A 359 4.94 0.82 -10.52
CA PRO A 359 3.91 1.20 -11.48
C PRO A 359 4.46 1.98 -12.67
N ILE A 360 3.97 1.65 -13.86
CA ILE A 360 3.92 2.57 -15.00
C ILE A 360 2.48 3.09 -15.06
N GLY A 361 2.21 4.19 -14.36
CA GLY A 361 0.85 4.65 -14.04
C GLY A 361 -0.05 4.81 -15.27
N SER A 362 0.48 5.34 -16.37
CA SER A 362 -0.24 5.48 -17.64
C SER A 362 -0.67 4.16 -18.28
N ARG A 363 0.14 3.09 -18.12
CA ARG A 363 -0.19 1.74 -18.60
C ARG A 363 -1.24 1.09 -17.71
N ILE A 364 -1.13 1.23 -16.39
CA ILE A 364 -2.16 0.79 -15.45
C ILE A 364 -3.49 1.48 -15.76
N ALA A 365 -3.48 2.80 -15.95
CA ALA A 365 -4.68 3.55 -16.29
C ALA A 365 -5.34 3.07 -17.59
N SER A 366 -4.54 2.66 -18.57
CA SER A 366 -5.05 2.11 -19.85
C SER A 366 -5.83 0.82 -19.67
N LEU A 367 -5.52 0.01 -18.64
CA LEU A 367 -6.25 -1.23 -18.34
C LEU A 367 -7.68 -0.95 -17.84
N PHE A 368 -7.89 0.15 -17.12
CA PHE A 368 -9.15 0.40 -16.40
C PHE A 368 -10.00 1.54 -16.96
N THR A 369 -9.49 2.30 -17.95
CA THR A 369 -10.21 3.43 -18.56
C THR A 369 -10.74 3.15 -19.97
N GLN A 370 -10.26 2.10 -20.65
CA GLN A 370 -10.65 1.81 -22.04
C GLN A 370 -11.99 1.06 -22.17
N ALA A 371 -12.55 0.54 -21.07
CA ALA A 371 -13.79 -0.26 -21.10
C ALA A 371 -15.08 0.57 -21.35
N SER A 372 -15.03 1.90 -21.33
CA SER A 372 -16.22 2.77 -21.45
C SER A 372 -16.66 3.09 -22.89
N GLY A 373 -15.97 2.56 -23.91
CA GLY A 373 -16.14 2.98 -25.31
C GLY A 373 -17.15 2.23 -26.19
N HIS A 374 -17.71 1.10 -25.75
CA HIS A 374 -18.64 0.32 -26.58
C HIS A 374 -20.10 0.56 -26.18
N SER A 375 -20.69 1.66 -26.68
CA SER A 375 -22.15 1.73 -26.86
C SER A 375 -22.52 0.88 -28.10
N PRO A 376 -23.40 -0.13 -28.00
CA PRO A 376 -23.90 -0.82 -29.18
C PRO A 376 -24.86 0.12 -29.92
N THR A 377 -24.34 0.89 -30.86
CA THR A 377 -25.16 1.53 -31.90
C THR A 377 -25.38 0.50 -33.00
N GLY A 378 -26.38 -0.35 -32.80
CA GLY A 378 -26.81 -1.41 -33.72
C GLY A 378 -28.25 -1.21 -34.18
N GLN A 379 -28.41 -0.27 -35.12
CA GLN A 379 -29.42 -0.17 -36.19
C GLN A 379 -30.88 -0.61 -35.95
N VAL A 380 -31.78 0.37 -36.00
CA VAL A 380 -33.11 0.22 -36.61
C VAL A 380 -33.10 0.97 -37.94
N THR A 381 -33.07 0.24 -39.04
CA THR A 381 -33.50 0.71 -40.37
C THR A 381 -33.96 -0.48 -41.21
N GLY A 382 -35.19 -0.44 -41.71
CA GLY A 382 -35.74 -1.35 -42.71
C GLY A 382 -37.08 -1.93 -42.32
#